data_AF-E1QHD0-F1
#
_entry.id   AF-E1QHD0-F1
#
_cell.length_a   1.000
_cell.length_b   1.000
_cell.length_c   1.000
_cell.angle_alpha   90.00
_cell.angle_beta   90.00
_cell.angle_gamma   90.00
#
_symmetry.space_group_name_H-M   'P 1'
#
loop_
_entity.id
_entity.type
_entity.pdbx_description
1 polymer ?
#
loop_
_entity_poly.entity_id
_entity_poly.type
_entity_poly.pdbx_seq_one_letter_code
_entity_poly.pdbx_strand_id
1 'polypeptide(L)'
;MARMKPKAVVVASLEQATGALEELCVIRRSVTAITDQMNADIDQAKAQAAGLAEPLLARQKALETALMTFGQLSRAELFAKRKSLETPFGAIGFRKSTRLVTLAKVKLSDVLEKLKQFAFVEAVKVRESVDKEAMRDWPDERLELVGMERKSADEFFIELKAEDLGRKG
;
A
#
# COMPACT_ATOMS: atom_id res chain seq x y z
N MET A 1 7.40 -37.09 29.26
CA MET A 1 6.53 -36.20 28.45
C MET A 1 5.67 -37.07 27.54
N ALA A 2 4.35 -37.05 27.70
CA ALA A 2 3.47 -37.89 26.91
C ALA A 2 3.42 -37.40 25.45
N ARG A 3 3.81 -38.25 24.50
CA ARG A 3 3.61 -38.00 23.07
C ARG A 3 2.12 -38.14 22.77
N MET A 4 1.41 -37.02 22.62
CA MET A 4 0.07 -37.02 22.04
C MET A 4 0.19 -37.16 20.52
N LYS A 5 -0.35 -38.25 19.98
CA LYS A 5 -0.57 -38.38 18.53
C LYS A 5 -1.69 -37.41 18.14
N PRO A 6 -1.54 -36.57 17.10
CA PRO A 6 -2.63 -35.74 16.61
C PRO A 6 -3.80 -36.65 16.22
N LYS A 7 -4.96 -36.47 16.84
CA LYS A 7 -6.18 -37.15 16.37
C LYS A 7 -6.61 -36.44 15.09
N ALA A 8 -6.53 -37.13 13.96
CA ALA A 8 -7.10 -36.63 12.72
C ALA A 8 -8.60 -36.45 12.92
N VAL A 9 -9.13 -35.28 12.55
CA VAL A 9 -10.57 -35.05 12.49
C VAL A 9 -11.07 -35.78 11.24
N VAL A 10 -11.93 -36.77 11.41
CA VAL A 10 -12.51 -37.55 10.32
C VAL A 10 -13.99 -37.21 10.22
N VAL A 11 -14.41 -36.75 9.05
CA VAL A 11 -15.81 -36.46 8.71
C VAL A 11 -16.33 -37.60 7.85
N ALA A 12 -17.15 -38.47 8.42
CA ALA A 12 -17.68 -39.68 7.78
C ALA A 12 -19.18 -39.60 7.44
N SER A 13 -19.88 -38.54 7.87
CA SER A 13 -21.30 -38.34 7.60
C SER A 13 -21.64 -36.88 7.29
N LEU A 14 -22.80 -36.66 6.68
CA LEU A 14 -23.31 -35.32 6.39
C LEU A 14 -23.61 -34.52 7.66
N GLU A 15 -23.99 -35.19 8.74
CA GLU A 15 -24.19 -34.56 10.06
C GLU A 15 -22.86 -34.06 10.63
N GLN A 16 -21.78 -34.85 10.52
CA GLN A 16 -20.44 -34.43 10.94
C GLN A 16 -19.90 -33.30 10.06
N ALA A 17 -20.20 -33.30 8.76
CA ALA A 17 -19.84 -32.21 7.86
C ALA A 17 -20.58 -30.92 8.24
N THR A 18 -21.87 -31.00 8.55
CA THR A 18 -22.66 -29.85 9.01
C THR A 18 -22.10 -29.28 10.32
N GLY A 19 -21.79 -30.14 11.29
CA GLY A 19 -21.17 -29.71 12.55
C GLY A 19 -19.79 -29.07 12.36
N ALA A 20 -18.96 -29.60 11.45
CA ALA A 20 -17.68 -29.01 11.11
C ALA A 20 -17.83 -27.63 10.44
N LEU A 21 -18.83 -27.45 9.57
CA LEU A 21 -19.15 -26.15 8.97
C LEU A 21 -19.62 -25.13 10.01
N GLU A 22 -20.42 -25.56 11.00
CA GLU A 22 -20.84 -24.71 12.12
C GLU A 22 -19.64 -24.26 12.96
N GLU A 23 -18.75 -25.18 13.33
CA GLU A 23 -17.53 -24.86 14.07
C GLU A 23 -16.63 -23.88 13.28
N LEU A 24 -16.46 -24.11 11.98
CA LEU A 24 -15.72 -23.20 11.09
C LEU A 24 -16.34 -21.80 11.05
N CYS A 25 -17.67 -21.69 11.03
CA CYS A 25 -18.36 -20.40 11.12
C CYS A 25 -18.06 -19.68 12.43
N VAL A 26 -18.09 -20.39 13.57
CA VAL A 26 -17.77 -19.81 14.88
C VAL A 26 -16.31 -19.36 14.93
N ILE A 27 -15.38 -20.21 14.50
CA ILE A 27 -13.94 -19.89 14.46
C ILE A 27 -13.71 -18.65 13.60
N ARG A 28 -14.31 -18.58 12.40
CA ARG A 28 -14.16 -17.42 11.51
C ARG A 28 -14.66 -16.14 12.17
N ARG A 29 -15.82 -16.18 12.85
CA ARG A 29 -16.35 -15.03 13.60
C ARG A 29 -15.41 -14.60 14.72
N SER A 30 -14.86 -15.55 15.49
CA SER A 30 -13.90 -15.25 16.55
C SER A 30 -12.61 -14.62 16.01
N VAL A 31 -12.06 -15.14 14.90
CA VAL A 31 -10.86 -14.58 14.26
C VAL A 31 -11.14 -13.18 13.73
N THR A 32 -12.29 -12.95 13.10
CA THR A 32 -12.70 -11.61 12.65
C THR A 32 -12.80 -10.65 13.83
N ALA A 33 -13.48 -11.03 14.92
CA ALA A 33 -13.61 -10.19 16.11
C ALA A 33 -12.26 -9.83 16.74
N ILE A 34 -11.33 -10.79 16.82
CA ILE A 34 -9.96 -10.55 17.30
C ILE A 34 -9.22 -9.56 16.38
N THR A 35 -9.39 -9.73 15.06
CA THR A 35 -8.75 -8.86 14.06
C THR A 35 -9.33 -7.44 14.11
N ASP A 36 -10.65 -7.31 14.29
CA ASP A 36 -11.33 -6.03 14.41
C ASP A 36 -10.89 -5.29 15.69
N GLN A 37 -10.77 -6.00 16.82
CA GLN A 37 -10.24 -5.43 18.05
C GLN A 37 -8.78 -4.98 17.87
N MET A 38 -7.94 -5.81 17.25
CA MET A 38 -6.56 -5.44 16.93
C MET A 38 -6.50 -4.16 16.09
N ASN A 39 -7.34 -4.05 15.07
CA ASN A 39 -7.40 -2.85 14.23
C ASN A 39 -7.85 -1.62 15.04
N ALA A 40 -8.84 -1.76 15.92
CA ALA A 40 -9.27 -0.69 16.81
C ALA A 40 -8.14 -0.22 17.75
N ASP A 41 -7.38 -1.15 18.32
CA ASP A 41 -6.24 -0.84 19.18
C ASP A 41 -5.11 -0.15 18.41
N ILE A 42 -4.82 -0.60 17.18
CA ILE A 42 -3.85 0.04 16.29
C ILE A 42 -4.27 1.47 15.98
N ASP A 43 -5.55 1.71 15.70
CA ASP A 43 -6.05 3.05 15.38
C ASP A 43 -6.04 3.96 16.59
N GLN A 44 -6.36 3.45 17.79
CA GLN A 44 -6.18 4.18 19.04
C GLN A 44 -4.71 4.55 19.28
N ALA A 45 -3.79 3.60 19.08
CA ALA A 45 -2.36 3.85 19.24
C ALA A 45 -1.84 4.90 18.23
N LYS A 46 -2.28 4.84 16.96
CA LYS A 46 -1.98 5.86 15.96
C LYS A 46 -2.51 7.24 16.37
N ALA A 47 -3.75 7.32 16.87
CA ALA A 47 -4.36 8.58 17.29
C ALA A 47 -3.60 9.19 18.48
N GLN A 48 -3.23 8.39 19.48
CA GLN A 48 -2.42 8.84 20.61
C GLN A 48 -1.05 9.34 20.17
N ALA A 49 -0.35 8.57 19.33
CA ALA A 49 0.95 8.95 18.81
C ALA A 49 0.87 10.25 17.99
N ALA A 50 -0.16 10.40 17.16
CA ALA A 50 -0.40 11.62 16.38
C ALA A 50 -0.66 12.82 17.29
N GLY A 51 -1.50 12.69 18.33
CA GLY A 51 -1.78 13.77 19.27
C GLY A 51 -0.55 14.22 20.08
N LEU A 52 0.32 13.29 20.48
CA LEU A 52 1.59 13.62 21.15
C LEU A 52 2.61 14.26 20.19
N ALA A 53 2.65 13.81 18.94
CA ALA A 53 3.57 14.32 17.93
C ALA A 53 3.14 15.69 17.38
N GLU A 54 1.83 15.98 17.32
CA GLU A 54 1.29 17.22 16.74
C GLU A 54 1.94 18.50 17.29
N PRO A 55 2.02 18.74 18.62
CA PRO A 55 2.67 19.95 19.13
C PRO A 55 4.17 20.01 18.83
N LEU A 56 4.85 18.86 18.80
CA LEU A 56 6.27 18.77 18.48
C LEU A 56 6.53 19.07 17.00
N LEU A 57 5.72 18.52 16.11
CA LEU A 57 5.77 18.78 14.67
C LEU A 57 5.42 20.24 14.35
N ALA A 58 4.43 20.80 15.04
CA ALA A 58 4.09 22.22 14.93
C ALA A 58 5.27 23.11 15.36
N ARG A 59 5.92 22.79 16.49
CA ARG A 59 7.09 23.52 16.96
C ARG A 59 8.28 23.37 16.02
N GLN A 60 8.53 22.15 15.51
CA GLN A 60 9.57 21.88 14.52
C GLN A 60 9.35 22.73 13.27
N LYS A 61 8.14 22.71 12.69
CA LYS A 61 7.81 23.51 11.51
C LYS A 61 7.96 25.01 11.76
N ALA A 62 7.57 25.49 12.94
CA ALA A 62 7.76 26.89 13.31
C ALA A 62 9.25 27.28 13.37
N LEU A 63 10.11 26.42 13.94
CA LEU A 63 11.55 26.63 13.97
C LEU A 63 12.19 26.53 12.59
N GLU A 64 11.81 25.55 11.77
CA GLU A 64 12.28 25.42 10.39
C GLU A 64 11.91 26.66 9.56
N THR A 65 10.70 27.19 9.72
CA THR A 65 10.26 28.41 9.06
C THR A 65 11.05 29.62 9.56
N ALA A 66 11.29 29.73 10.87
CA ALA A 66 12.10 30.82 11.43
C ALA A 66 13.54 30.78 10.90
N LEU A 67 14.16 29.60 10.82
CA LEU A 67 15.49 29.41 10.24
C LEU A 67 15.51 29.73 8.74
N MET A 68 14.46 29.38 8.01
CA MET A 68 14.31 29.72 6.60
C MET A 68 14.24 31.24 6.40
N THR A 69 13.39 31.93 7.17
CA THR A 69 13.27 33.40 7.12
C THR A 69 14.59 34.07 7.49
N PHE A 70 15.26 33.62 8.54
CA PHE A 70 16.58 34.09 8.92
C PHE A 70 17.60 33.91 7.78
N GLY A 71 17.68 32.70 7.21
CA GLY A 71 18.59 32.43 6.09
C GLY A 71 18.29 33.27 4.84
N GLN A 72 17.01 33.58 4.57
CA GLN A 72 16.60 34.45 3.46
C GLN A 72 16.98 35.91 3.70
N LEU A 73 16.73 36.46 4.89
CA LEU A 73 17.04 37.85 5.23
C LEU A 73 18.56 38.08 5.32
N SER A 74 19.29 37.16 5.94
CA SER A 74 20.75 37.26 6.11
C SER A 74 21.53 36.67 4.93
N ARG A 75 20.89 36.47 3.78
CA ARG A 75 21.49 35.81 2.61
C ARG A 75 22.74 36.53 2.11
N ALA A 76 22.69 37.86 2.02
CA ALA A 76 23.79 38.67 1.51
C ALA A 76 24.98 38.70 2.48
N GLU A 77 24.75 38.60 3.78
CA GLU A 77 25.80 38.70 4.80
C GLU A 77 26.46 37.36 5.07
N LEU A 78 25.65 36.33 5.33
CA LEU A 78 26.14 35.03 5.79
C LEU A 78 26.54 34.08 4.65
N PHE A 79 25.92 34.23 3.47
CA PHE A 79 26.09 33.31 2.34
C PHE A 79 26.78 33.93 1.12
N ALA A 80 27.41 35.11 1.26
CA ALA A 80 28.15 35.76 0.17
C ALA A 80 29.34 34.93 -0.34
N LYS A 81 30.11 34.33 0.57
CA LYS A 81 31.34 33.59 0.24
C LYS A 81 31.19 32.07 0.37
N ARG A 82 30.15 31.58 1.05
CA ARG A 82 29.92 30.16 1.32
C ARG A 82 28.44 29.83 1.15
N LYS A 83 28.13 28.66 0.62
CA LYS A 83 26.74 28.24 0.35
C LYS A 83 26.06 27.56 1.55
N SER A 84 26.84 27.15 2.54
CA SER A 84 26.40 26.49 3.77
C SER A 84 27.18 27.01 4.97
N LEU A 85 26.52 27.03 6.13
CA LEU A 85 27.07 27.33 7.43
C LEU A 85 26.89 26.09 8.30
N GLU A 86 28.01 25.57 8.82
CA GLU A 86 28.04 24.47 9.76
C GLU A 86 27.86 25.00 11.20
N THR A 87 27.08 24.30 12.00
CA THR A 87 26.87 24.55 13.42
C THR A 87 27.09 23.24 14.20
N PRO A 88 27.28 23.27 15.53
CA PRO A 88 27.47 22.05 16.31
C PRO A 88 26.32 21.02 16.20
N PHE A 89 25.12 21.47 15.79
CA PHE A 89 23.90 20.64 15.72
C PHE A 89 23.40 20.40 14.28
N GLY A 90 24.13 20.86 13.27
CA GLY A 90 23.75 20.69 11.86
C GLY A 90 24.15 21.86 10.98
N ALA A 91 23.63 21.91 9.75
CA ALA A 91 23.98 22.92 8.77
C ALA A 91 22.76 23.61 8.18
N ILE A 92 22.90 24.91 7.89
CA ILE A 92 21.93 25.68 7.10
C ILE A 92 22.61 26.18 5.82
N GLY A 93 21.89 26.22 4.71
CA GLY A 93 22.49 26.63 3.43
C GLY A 93 21.54 26.64 2.26
N PHE A 94 22.02 27.21 1.16
CA PHE A 94 21.30 27.26 -0.11
C PHE A 94 21.91 26.29 -1.11
N ARG A 95 21.09 25.36 -1.60
CA ARG A 95 21.46 24.46 -2.70
C ARG A 95 20.64 24.79 -3.94
N LYS A 96 21.30 24.77 -5.11
CA LYS A 96 20.59 24.76 -6.39
C LYS A 96 20.08 23.34 -6.65
N SER A 97 18.76 23.18 -6.73
CA SER A 97 18.10 21.95 -7.18
C SER A 97 17.28 22.29 -8.41
N THR A 98 17.48 21.53 -9.48
CA THR A 98 16.65 21.59 -10.68
C THR A 98 15.64 20.47 -10.59
N ARG A 99 14.35 20.79 -10.76
CA ARG A 99 13.28 19.82 -10.86
C ARG A 99 12.52 20.10 -12.16
N LEU A 100 12.15 19.04 -12.87
CA LEU A 100 11.26 19.15 -14.01
C LEU A 100 9.83 19.18 -13.47
N VAL A 101 9.08 20.21 -13.85
CA VAL A 101 7.67 20.39 -13.51
C VAL A 101 6.90 20.62 -14.79
N THR A 102 5.61 20.29 -14.80
CA THR A 102 4.76 20.65 -15.93
C THR A 102 4.56 22.16 -15.98
N LEU A 103 4.29 22.68 -17.17
CA LEU A 103 3.87 24.07 -17.32
C LEU A 103 2.52 24.29 -16.63
N ALA A 104 2.22 25.55 -16.28
CA ALA A 104 0.96 25.91 -15.65
C ALA A 104 -0.23 25.41 -16.50
N LYS A 105 -1.22 24.80 -15.83
CA LYS A 105 -2.43 24.21 -16.44
C LYS A 105 -2.18 23.04 -17.40
N VAL A 106 -0.97 22.46 -17.44
CA VAL A 106 -0.67 21.27 -18.24
C VAL A 106 -0.59 20.04 -17.33
N LYS A 107 -1.31 18.98 -17.71
CA LYS A 107 -1.26 17.68 -17.03
C LYS A 107 -0.15 16.81 -17.64
N LEU A 108 0.33 15.83 -16.87
CA LEU A 108 1.31 14.86 -17.37
C LEU A 108 0.77 14.03 -18.56
N SER A 109 -0.54 13.84 -18.67
CA SER A 109 -1.19 13.23 -19.84
C SER A 109 -0.90 14.01 -21.12
N ASP A 110 -1.05 15.33 -21.07
CA ASP A 110 -0.87 16.21 -22.23
C ASP A 110 0.61 16.27 -22.63
N VAL A 111 1.51 16.17 -21.64
CA VAL A 111 2.94 16.03 -21.88
C VAL A 111 3.21 14.70 -22.59
N LEU A 112 2.68 13.57 -22.09
CA LEU A 112 2.84 12.26 -22.71
C LEU A 112 2.33 12.25 -24.17
N GLU A 113 1.17 12.85 -24.42
CA GLU A 113 0.62 12.99 -25.77
C GLU A 113 1.56 13.77 -26.69
N LYS A 114 2.09 14.91 -26.24
CA LYS A 114 3.08 15.68 -27.00
C LYS A 114 4.38 14.91 -27.22
N LEU A 115 4.88 14.21 -26.20
CA LEU A 115 6.07 13.35 -26.34
C LEU A 115 5.85 12.30 -27.43
N LYS A 116 4.66 11.70 -27.51
CA LYS A 116 4.28 10.77 -28.59
C LYS A 116 4.14 11.47 -29.95
N GLN A 117 3.47 12.63 -30.00
CA GLN A 117 3.29 13.41 -31.24
C GLN A 117 4.61 13.84 -31.87
N PHE A 118 5.60 14.22 -31.06
CA PHE A 118 6.93 14.60 -31.51
C PHE A 118 7.93 13.43 -31.58
N ALA A 119 7.47 12.20 -31.33
CA ALA A 119 8.29 10.99 -31.33
C ALA A 119 9.51 11.01 -30.38
N PHE A 120 9.39 11.69 -29.24
CA PHE A 120 10.40 11.69 -28.16
C PHE A 120 10.29 10.42 -27.32
N VAL A 121 10.60 9.29 -27.94
CA VAL A 121 10.45 7.94 -27.37
C VAL A 121 11.34 7.70 -26.15
N GLU A 122 12.50 8.36 -26.07
CA GLU A 122 13.42 8.29 -24.92
C GLU A 122 12.83 8.86 -23.63
N ALA A 123 11.83 9.73 -23.74
CA ALA A 123 11.12 10.34 -22.62
C ALA A 123 9.82 9.60 -22.25
N VAL A 124 9.48 8.51 -22.95
CA VAL A 124 8.26 7.72 -22.72
C VAL A 124 8.61 6.37 -22.10
N LYS A 125 8.21 6.17 -20.84
CA LYS A 125 8.33 4.86 -20.18
C LYS A 125 7.09 4.01 -20.45
N VAL A 126 7.27 2.89 -21.15
CA VAL A 126 6.22 1.90 -21.41
C VAL A 126 6.35 0.75 -20.40
N ARG A 127 5.24 0.34 -19.78
CA ARG A 127 5.15 -0.87 -18.96
C ARG A 127 4.09 -1.77 -19.57
N GLU A 128 4.52 -2.85 -20.17
CA GLU A 128 3.63 -3.88 -20.72
C GLU A 128 3.46 -4.99 -19.68
N SER A 129 2.23 -5.49 -19.55
CA SER A 129 1.90 -6.64 -18.73
C SER A 129 0.94 -7.53 -19.50
N VAL A 130 1.05 -8.83 -19.28
CA VAL A 130 0.16 -9.82 -19.90
C VAL A 130 -1.27 -9.60 -19.41
N ASP A 131 -2.17 -9.34 -20.33
CA ASP A 131 -3.61 -9.30 -20.07
C ASP A 131 -4.19 -10.72 -20.13
N LYS A 132 -4.31 -11.35 -18.95
CA LYS A 132 -4.88 -12.69 -18.82
C LYS A 132 -6.40 -12.72 -19.00
N GLU A 133 -7.09 -11.59 -18.87
CA GLU A 133 -8.53 -11.52 -19.09
C GLU A 133 -8.83 -11.62 -20.59
N ALA A 134 -8.09 -10.87 -21.42
CA ALA A 134 -8.20 -10.97 -22.87
C ALA A 134 -7.82 -12.36 -23.41
N MET A 135 -6.91 -13.07 -22.74
CA MET A 135 -6.50 -14.43 -23.09
C MET A 135 -7.51 -15.51 -22.65
N ARG A 136 -8.46 -15.18 -21.77
CA ARG A 136 -9.40 -16.16 -21.20
C ARG A 136 -10.22 -16.87 -22.28
N ASP A 137 -10.56 -16.17 -23.36
CA ASP A 137 -11.41 -16.68 -24.44
C ASP A 137 -10.59 -17.19 -25.63
N TRP A 138 -9.26 -17.26 -25.52
CA TRP A 138 -8.43 -17.80 -26.60
C TRP A 138 -8.54 -19.31 -26.68
N PRO A 139 -8.48 -19.88 -27.91
CA PRO A 139 -8.33 -21.32 -28.07
C PRO A 139 -6.98 -21.76 -27.51
N ASP A 140 -6.91 -23.00 -27.02
CA ASP A 140 -5.71 -23.52 -26.33
C ASP A 140 -4.48 -23.54 -27.25
N GLU A 141 -4.66 -23.83 -28.55
CA GLU A 141 -3.60 -23.71 -29.56
C GLU A 141 -2.94 -22.32 -29.56
N ARG A 142 -3.73 -21.25 -29.38
CA ARG A 142 -3.23 -19.88 -29.34
C ARG A 142 -2.59 -19.54 -27.99
N LEU A 143 -3.06 -20.14 -26.90
CA LEU A 143 -2.42 -20.01 -25.59
C LEU A 143 -1.05 -20.68 -25.58
N GLU A 144 -0.95 -21.89 -26.13
CA GLU A 144 0.29 -22.67 -26.21
C GLU A 144 1.36 -21.93 -27.03
N LEU A 145 0.97 -21.27 -28.14
CA LEU A 145 1.87 -20.45 -28.95
C LEU A 145 2.56 -19.33 -28.16
N VAL A 146 1.92 -18.81 -27.10
CA VAL A 146 2.47 -17.75 -26.23
C VAL A 146 3.01 -18.29 -24.90
N GLY A 147 3.13 -19.61 -24.75
CA GLY A 147 3.63 -20.26 -23.54
C GLY A 147 2.65 -20.25 -22.37
N MET A 148 1.35 -20.14 -22.65
CA MET A 148 0.27 -20.22 -21.66
C MET A 148 -0.47 -21.55 -21.81
N GLU A 149 -0.98 -22.07 -20.69
CA GLU A 149 -1.77 -23.31 -20.67
C GLU A 149 -3.04 -23.04 -19.87
N ARG A 150 -4.17 -23.58 -20.35
CA ARG A 150 -5.42 -23.56 -19.60
C ARG A 150 -5.47 -24.78 -18.68
N LYS A 151 -5.36 -24.54 -17.38
CA LYS A 151 -5.57 -25.58 -16.36
C LYS A 151 -6.98 -25.47 -15.80
N SER A 152 -7.81 -26.46 -16.06
CA SER A 152 -9.09 -26.65 -15.38
C SER A 152 -8.90 -27.64 -14.23
N ALA A 153 -9.20 -27.22 -13.01
CA ALA A 153 -9.27 -28.09 -11.84
C ALA A 153 -10.70 -28.04 -11.30
N ASP A 154 -11.26 -29.20 -10.98
CA ASP A 154 -12.49 -29.32 -10.21
C ASP A 154 -12.11 -29.44 -8.73
N GLU A 155 -12.08 -28.30 -8.05
CA GLU A 155 -11.60 -28.18 -6.68
C GLU A 155 -12.77 -28.16 -5.70
N PHE A 156 -12.68 -28.97 -4.64
CA PHE A 156 -13.62 -28.90 -3.54
C PHE A 156 -13.52 -27.54 -2.84
N PHE A 157 -14.66 -26.87 -2.68
CA PHE A 157 -14.74 -25.57 -2.01
C PHE A 157 -15.61 -25.63 -0.75
N ILE A 158 -15.26 -24.80 0.23
CA ILE A 158 -16.09 -24.54 1.40
C ILE A 158 -16.50 -23.08 1.34
N GLU A 159 -17.77 -22.84 1.04
CA GLU A 159 -18.36 -21.52 1.15
C GLU A 159 -19.17 -21.46 2.45
N LEU A 160 -18.62 -20.80 3.46
CA LEU A 160 -19.36 -20.51 4.67
C LEU A 160 -20.40 -19.44 4.34
N LYS A 161 -21.68 -19.75 4.56
CA LYS A 161 -22.75 -18.75 4.46
C LYS A 161 -22.41 -17.61 5.41
N ALA A 162 -22.23 -16.41 4.85
CA ALA A 162 -22.34 -15.20 5.63
C ALA A 162 -23.81 -15.09 6.04
N GLU A 163 -24.22 -15.79 7.10
CA GLU A 163 -25.41 -15.35 7.82
C GLU A 163 -25.17 -13.89 8.20
N ASP A 164 -26.14 -13.07 7.81
CA ASP A 164 -26.12 -11.62 7.88
C ASP A 164 -25.37 -11.09 9.10
N LEU A 165 -24.47 -10.16 8.80
CA LEU A 165 -23.92 -9.18 9.72
C LEU A 165 -25.07 -8.50 10.49
N GLY A 166 -25.46 -9.07 11.63
CA GLY A 166 -26.38 -8.43 12.55
C GLY A 166 -27.39 -9.36 13.20
N ARG A 167 -27.47 -9.24 14.54
CA ARG A 167 -28.62 -9.55 15.39
C ARG A 167 -28.76 -11.01 15.82
N LYS A 168 -28.38 -11.27 17.07
CA LYS A 168 -29.32 -11.70 18.13
C LYS A 168 -28.61 -11.76 19.48
N GLY A 169 -29.18 -11.06 20.46
CA GLY A 169 -28.91 -11.22 21.90
C GLY A 169 -28.02 -10.16 22.48
#